data_AF-A0A967C630-F1
#
_entry.id   AF-A0A967C630-F1
#
_cell.length_a   1.000
_cell.length_b   1.000
_cell.length_c   1.000
_cell.angle_alpha   90.00
_cell.angle_beta   90.00
_cell.angle_gamma   90.00
#
_symmetry.space_group_name_H-M   'P 1'
#
loop_
_entity.id
_entity.type
_entity.pdbx_description
1 polymer ?
#
loop_
_entity_poly.entity_id
_entity_poly.type
_entity_poly.pdbx_seq_one_letter_code
_entity_poly.pdbx_strand_id
1 'polypeptide(L)' 'MGVEILMPALSPTMTEGKLARWLKKEGDAVRSGDVIAEIETDKATMEVEAVDEGV' A
#
# COMPACT_ATOMS: atom_id res chain seq x y z
N MET A 1 18.77 0.62 -5.50
CA MET A 1 18.27 0.08 -4.22
C MET A 1 16.77 0.22 -4.29
N GLY A 2 16.01 -0.88 -4.22
CA GLY A 2 14.56 -0.79 -4.10
C GLY A 2 14.19 -0.43 -2.67
N VAL A 3 13.14 0.36 -2.49
CA VAL A 3 12.57 0.63 -1.17
C VAL A 3 11.56 -0.47 -0.89
N GLU A 4 11.76 -1.19 0.22
CA GLU A 4 10.77 -2.17 0.67
C GLU A 4 9.54 -1.44 1.20
N ILE A 5 8.42 -1.60 0.50
CA ILE A 5 7.14 -1.07 0.97
C ILE A 5 6.56 -2.06 1.97
N LEU A 6 6.84 -1.82 3.25
CA LEU A 6 6.22 -2.54 4.34
C LEU A 6 4.78 -2.05 4.51
N MET A 7 3.87 -2.98 4.79
CA MET A 7 2.47 -2.64 5.09
C MET A 7 2.45 -1.67 6.28
N PRO A 8 2.01 -0.41 6.09
CA PRO A 8 1.89 0.49 7.21
C PRO A 8 0.80 -0.02 8.15
N ALA A 9 0.98 0.16 9.45
CA ALA A 9 -0.08 -0.12 10.42
C ALA A 9 -1.20 0.92 10.22
N LEU A 10 -2.16 0.61 9.36
CA LEU A 10 -3.24 1.51 8.97
C LEU A 10 -4.32 1.64 10.05
N SER A 11 -4.33 0.76 11.05
CA SER A 11 -5.18 0.90 12.24
C SER A 11 -4.49 0.34 13.49
N PRO A 12 -4.68 0.97 14.66
CA PRO A 12 -4.02 0.57 15.92
C PRO A 12 -4.44 -0.81 16.43
N THR A 13 -5.51 -1.41 15.86
CA THR A 13 -5.97 -2.77 16.19
C THR A 13 -5.84 -3.74 15.01
N MET A 14 -5.17 -3.34 13.92
CA MET A 14 -5.08 -4.13 12.70
C MET A 14 -3.93 -5.12 12.82
N THR A 15 -4.27 -6.37 13.10
CA THR A 15 -3.33 -7.49 13.16
C THR A 15 -3.17 -8.16 11.79
N GLU A 16 -4.25 -8.19 11.00
CA GLU A 16 -4.32 -8.82 9.67
C GLU A 16 -5.17 -7.95 8.74
N GLY A 17 -4.71 -7.77 7.50
CA GLY A 17 -5.41 -7.02 6.45
C GLY A 17 -5.43 -7.83 5.17
N LYS A 18 -6.55 -7.83 4.46
CA LYS A 18 -6.66 -8.51 3.16
C LYS A 18 -6.26 -7.54 2.07
N LEU A 19 -5.25 -7.88 1.29
CA LEU A 19 -4.95 -7.12 0.09
C LEU A 19 -6.15 -7.22 -0.88
N ALA A 20 -6.83 -6.09 -1.11
CA ALA A 20 -7.99 -6.02 -1.97
C ALA A 20 -7.59 -6.03 -3.44
N ARG A 21 -6.68 -5.12 -3.81
CA ARG A 21 -6.09 -5.06 -5.15
C ARG A 21 -4.77 -4.29 -5.17
N TRP A 22 -3.92 -4.65 -6.12
CA TRP A 22 -2.80 -3.83 -6.55
C TRP A 22 -3.27 -2.81 -7.58
N LEU A 23 -2.98 -1.53 -7.37
CA LEU A 23 -3.21 -0.47 -8.35
C LEU A 23 -1.99 -0.22 -9.23
N LYS A 24 -0.79 -0.58 -8.74
CA LYS A 24 0.48 -0.49 -9.47
C LYS A 24 1.07 -1.87 -9.70
N LYS A 25 1.73 -2.04 -10.84
CA LYS A 25 2.40 -3.30 -11.22
C LYS A 25 3.91 -3.18 -11.07
N GLU A 26 4.56 -4.33 -11.04
CA GLU A 26 6.03 -4.39 -11.07
C GLU A 26 6.57 -3.64 -12.30
N GLY A 27 7.46 -2.67 -12.07
CA GLY A 27 8.03 -1.83 -13.11
C GLY A 27 7.21 -0.58 -13.48
N ASP A 28 6.07 -0.33 -12.82
CA ASP A 28 5.40 0.97 -12.92
C ASP A 28 6.12 2.01 -12.07
N ALA A 29 6.28 3.21 -12.64
CA ALA A 29 6.73 4.35 -11.89
C ALA A 29 5.67 4.75 -10.84
N VAL A 30 6.09 4.83 -9.58
CA VAL A 30 5.31 5.33 -8.46
C VAL A 30 5.88 6.67 -8.01
N ARG A 31 5.01 7.56 -7.56
CA ARG A 31 5.39 8.85 -6.96
C ARG A 31 5.01 8.86 -5.50
N SER A 32 5.69 9.66 -4.70
CA SER A 32 5.26 9.86 -3.31
C SER A 32 3.81 10.36 -3.28
N GLY A 33 2.92 9.64 -2.59
CA GLY A 33 1.47 9.89 -2.56
C GLY A 33 0.65 9.16 -3.64
N ASP A 34 1.26 8.41 -4.56
CA ASP A 34 0.50 7.54 -5.47
C ASP A 34 -0.03 6.33 -4.69
N VAL A 35 -1.31 6.00 -4.88
CA VAL A 35 -1.90 4.78 -4.33
C VAL A 35 -1.37 3.56 -5.10
N ILE A 36 -0.66 2.68 -4.40
CA ILE A 36 -0.06 1.47 -4.96
C ILE A 36 -0.94 0.23 -4.78
N ALA A 37 -1.71 0.19 -3.70
CA ALA A 37 -2.53 -0.94 -3.32
C ALA A 37 -3.68 -0.51 -2.42
N GLU A 38 -4.75 -1.30 -2.43
CA GLU A 38 -5.85 -1.19 -1.48
C GLU A 38 -5.85 -2.39 -0.56
N ILE A 39 -6.05 -2.13 0.72
CA ILE A 39 -6.19 -3.14 1.76
C ILE A 39 -7.60 -3.04 2.33
N GLU A 40 -8.33 -4.14 2.25
CA GLU A 40 -9.64 -4.29 2.87
C GLU A 40 -9.48 -4.94 4.24
N THR A 41 -10.10 -4.31 5.24
CA THR A 41 -10.19 -4.80 6.61
C THR A 41 -11.65 -5.12 6.94
N ASP A 42 -11.87 -5.69 8.12
CA ASP A 42 -13.21 -5.96 8.67
C ASP A 42 -14.06 -4.69 8.86
N LYS A 43 -13.41 -3.52 8.98
CA LYS A 43 -14.09 -2.24 9.25
C LYS A 43 -14.09 -1.26 8.10
N ALA A 44 -13.05 -1.25 7.27
CA ALA A 44 -12.90 -0.28 6.19
C ALA A 44 -11.91 -0.75 5.12
N THR A 45 -12.04 -0.17 3.92
CA THR A 45 -11.00 -0.21 2.90
C THR A 45 -10.04 0.95 3.12
N MET A 46 -8.75 0.67 3.13
CA MET A 46 -7.68 1.64 3.33
C MET A 46 -6.71 1.57 2.16
N GLU A 47 -6.20 2.72 1.75
CA GLU A 47 -5.30 2.86 0.60
C GLU A 47 -3.85 2.90 1.10
N VAL A 48 -2.99 2.13 0.45
CA VAL A 48 -1.54 2.18 0.66
C VAL A 48 -0.98 3.13 -0.37
N GLU A 49 -0.38 4.21 0.13
CA GLU A 49 0.30 5.21 -0.68
C GLU A 49 1.81 4.92 -0.71
N ALA A 50 2.43 5.19 -1.86
CA ALA A 50 3.87 5.15 -1.98
C ALA A 50 4.49 6.26 -1.13
N VAL A 51 5.41 5.88 -0.23
CA VAL A 51 6.15 6.84 0.61
C VAL A 51 7.28 7.49 -0.19
N ASP A 52 7.88 6.74 -1.10
CA ASP A 52 8.98 7.15 -1.98
C ASP A 52 8.57 7.15 -3.45
N GLU A 53 9.29 7.91 -4.26
CA GLU A 53 9.15 7.91 -5.73
C GLU A 53 10.21 7.03 -6.40
N GLY A 54 9.82 6.26 -7.41
CA GLY A 54 10.73 5.32 -8.05
C GLY A 54 10.04 4.31 -8.98
N VAL A 55 10.79 3.29 -9.39
CA VAL A 55 10.35 2.15 -10.23
C VAL A 55 10.81 0.85 -9.57
#